data_AF-M1BL57-F1
#
_entry.id   AF-M1BL57-F1
#
_cell.length_a   1.000
_cell.length_b   1.000
_cell.length_c   1.000
_cell.angle_alpha   90.00
_cell.angle_beta   90.00
_cell.angle_gamma   90.00
#
_symmetry.space_group_name_H-M   'P 1'
#
loop_
_entity.id
_entity.type
_entity.pdbx_description
1 polymer ?
#
loop_
_entity_poly.entity_id
_entity_poly.type
_entity_poly.pdbx_seq_one_letter_code
_entity_poly.pdbx_strand_id
1 'polypeptide(L)'
;MELFYYVLFGAMAAVVAVLELGGKSNKDRITTSQAFNSFKNNYILVYSLMMAGDWLQGPYVYYLYSTYGFSKGDIGQLFIAGFGSSMLFGTIVGSLADKQGRKRACVTYCITYILSCITKHSPQYKVLMVGRILGGIATSLLFSSFESWLVAEHFKRGFESQWLSLTFSKAIFVGNGLVAIIAGLFGNFLVDSLNLGPVSPFDAAACFLAIGMAVILSSWSENYGDPSESKDLLTQFKGAAVAIASDEKIALLGAIQSLFEGSMYTFVFLWTPALSPNDEDIPHGFIFATFMLASMLGSSFAARLMAKNSPKVESYMQIVFVVSSASLLLPILTTVSRKFLYFWNFMPCGLAVL
;
A
#
# COMPACT_ATOMS: atom_id res chain seq x y z
N MET A 1 -28.46 2.03 -5.74
CA MET A 1 -27.12 1.42 -5.48
C MET A 1 -26.10 2.50 -5.19
N GLU A 2 -25.95 3.50 -6.06
CA GLU A 2 -24.96 4.58 -5.90
C GLU A 2 -25.20 5.49 -4.68
N LEU A 3 -26.46 5.85 -4.40
CA LEU A 3 -26.79 6.72 -3.25
C LEU A 3 -26.28 6.16 -1.91
N PHE A 4 -26.30 4.84 -1.72
CA PHE A 4 -25.78 4.20 -0.51
C PHE A 4 -24.28 4.46 -0.35
N TYR A 5 -23.50 4.25 -1.40
CA TYR A 5 -22.05 4.46 -1.37
C TYR A 5 -21.72 5.94 -1.14
N TYR A 6 -22.42 6.87 -1.80
CA TYR A 6 -22.19 8.31 -1.61
C TYR A 6 -22.49 8.76 -0.18
N VAL A 7 -23.62 8.32 0.41
CA VAL A 7 -23.98 8.67 1.78
C VAL A 7 -22.96 8.09 2.77
N LEU A 8 -22.56 6.85 2.59
CA LEU A 8 -21.57 6.18 3.44
C LEU A 8 -20.20 6.88 3.35
N PHE A 9 -19.71 7.15 2.14
CA PHE A 9 -18.47 7.87 1.90
C PHE A 9 -18.51 9.26 2.53
N GLY A 10 -19.58 10.03 2.31
CA GLY A 10 -19.74 11.37 2.85
C GLY A 10 -19.76 11.40 4.38
N ALA A 11 -20.48 10.46 5.01
CA ALA A 11 -20.52 10.33 6.46
C ALA A 11 -19.13 10.03 7.04
N MET A 12 -18.40 9.09 6.45
CA MET A 12 -17.06 8.72 6.91
C MET A 12 -16.02 9.82 6.66
N ALA A 13 -16.12 10.50 5.53
CA ALA A 13 -15.23 11.60 5.20
C ALA A 13 -15.41 12.75 6.20
N ALA A 14 -16.66 13.04 6.58
CA ALA A 14 -16.96 13.99 7.63
C ALA A 14 -16.38 13.57 8.99
N VAL A 15 -16.53 12.30 9.39
CA VAL A 15 -15.93 11.79 10.63
C VAL A 15 -14.41 11.91 10.61
N VAL A 16 -13.74 11.41 9.56
CA VAL A 16 -12.28 11.49 9.42
C VAL A 16 -11.81 12.95 9.43
N ALA A 17 -12.49 13.86 8.72
CA ALA A 17 -12.15 15.27 8.74
C ALA A 17 -12.27 15.87 10.16
N VAL A 18 -13.33 15.56 10.90
CA VAL A 18 -13.48 16.00 12.29
C VAL A 18 -12.39 15.40 13.19
N LEU A 19 -12.03 14.13 12.98
CA LEU A 19 -10.99 13.47 13.78
C LEU A 19 -9.60 14.07 13.52
N GLU A 20 -9.26 14.33 12.25
CA GLU A 20 -7.95 14.84 11.84
C GLU A 20 -7.78 16.35 12.08
N LEU A 21 -8.86 17.12 11.94
CA LEU A 21 -8.85 18.57 12.17
C LEU A 21 -9.04 18.92 13.65
N GLY A 22 -9.86 18.16 14.38
CA GLY A 22 -10.18 18.41 15.79
C GLY A 22 -9.12 17.94 16.79
N GLY A 23 -8.13 17.15 16.35
CA GLY A 23 -7.09 16.58 17.23
C GLY A 23 -5.77 17.36 17.30
N LYS A 24 -5.54 18.34 16.42
CA LYS A 24 -4.27 19.07 16.35
C LYS A 24 -4.21 20.18 17.39
N SER A 25 -3.78 19.84 18.60
CA SER A 25 -3.35 20.83 19.59
C SER A 25 -2.05 21.49 19.11
N ASN A 26 -2.00 22.82 19.15
CA ASN A 26 -0.84 23.64 18.71
C ASN A 26 0.44 23.42 19.54
N LYS A 27 0.41 22.53 20.55
CA LYS A 27 1.47 22.30 21.52
C LYS A 27 2.64 21.44 21.01
N ASP A 28 2.47 20.69 19.91
CA ASP A 28 3.50 19.77 19.39
C ASP A 28 4.18 20.26 18.10
N ARG A 29 4.24 21.58 17.88
CA ARG A 29 5.02 22.13 16.75
C ARG A 29 6.51 21.98 17.02
N ILE A 30 7.08 20.86 16.58
CA ILE A 30 8.53 20.68 16.49
C ILE A 30 9.06 21.70 15.49
N THR A 31 9.91 22.62 15.95
CA THR A 31 10.60 23.57 15.09
C THR A 31 11.64 22.82 14.27
N THR A 32 11.41 22.69 12.96
CA THR A 32 12.34 22.01 12.06
C THR A 32 13.05 23.01 11.14
N SER A 33 14.28 22.70 10.73
CA SER A 33 15.04 23.56 9.81
C SER A 33 14.38 23.67 8.43
N GLN A 34 14.66 24.76 7.71
CA GLN A 34 14.17 24.95 6.33
C GLN A 34 14.76 23.88 5.38
N ALA A 35 16.03 23.53 5.56
CA ALA A 35 16.70 22.47 4.79
C ALA A 35 16.01 21.11 4.97
N PHE A 36 15.63 20.76 6.20
CA PHE A 36 14.88 19.54 6.47
C PHE A 36 13.49 19.59 5.84
N ASN A 37 12.78 20.72 5.93
CA ASN A 37 11.45 20.85 5.33
C ASN A 37 11.47 20.65 3.81
N SER A 38 12.46 21.22 3.11
CA SER A 38 12.65 20.99 1.67
C SER A 38 12.93 19.53 1.34
N PHE A 39 13.82 18.88 2.11
CA PHE A 39 14.12 17.45 1.97
C PHE A 39 12.90 16.56 2.18
N LYS A 40 12.21 16.75 3.31
CA LYS A 40 10.98 16.04 3.67
C LYS A 40 9.89 16.20 2.61
N ASN A 41 9.63 17.43 2.16
CA ASN A 41 8.57 17.67 1.18
C ASN A 41 8.91 17.07 -0.18
N ASN A 42 10.18 17.08 -0.58
CA ASN A 42 10.63 16.37 -1.78
C ASN A 42 10.38 14.85 -1.68
N TYR A 43 10.79 14.23 -0.56
CA TYR A 43 10.54 12.81 -0.34
C TYR A 43 9.06 12.47 -0.34
N ILE A 44 8.24 13.24 0.40
CA ILE A 44 6.79 13.02 0.46
C ILE A 44 6.15 13.18 -0.91
N LEU A 45 6.56 14.18 -1.71
CA LEU A 45 6.08 14.34 -3.07
C LEU A 45 6.37 13.10 -3.92
N VAL A 46 7.64 12.67 -3.94
CA VAL A 46 8.04 11.47 -4.69
C VAL A 46 7.26 10.25 -4.22
N TYR A 47 7.25 9.98 -2.92
CA TYR A 47 6.54 8.84 -2.34
C TYR A 47 5.04 8.88 -2.68
N SER A 48 4.40 10.05 -2.60
CA SER A 48 2.99 10.23 -2.97
C SER A 48 2.73 9.91 -4.44
N LEU A 49 3.64 10.29 -5.35
CA LEU A 49 3.53 9.94 -6.77
C LEU A 49 3.65 8.42 -7.00
N MET A 50 4.54 7.74 -6.26
CA MET A 50 4.71 6.29 -6.36
C MET A 50 3.48 5.56 -5.81
N MET A 51 2.98 6.00 -4.65
CA MET A 51 1.76 5.46 -4.06
C MET A 51 0.53 5.72 -4.95
N ALA A 52 0.45 6.86 -5.62
CA ALA A 52 -0.62 7.13 -6.58
C ALA A 52 -0.59 6.11 -7.73
N GLY A 53 0.60 5.78 -8.24
CA GLY A 53 0.78 4.74 -9.26
C GLY A 53 0.32 3.37 -8.80
N ASP A 54 0.53 3.02 -7.54
CA ASP A 54 0.10 1.74 -6.96
C ASP A 54 -1.42 1.69 -6.74
N TRP A 55 -1.96 2.71 -6.06
CA TRP A 55 -3.36 2.74 -5.66
C TRP A 55 -4.33 2.95 -6.83
N LEU A 56 -3.90 3.58 -7.92
CA LEU A 56 -4.73 3.70 -9.13
C LEU A 56 -5.04 2.34 -9.76
N GLN A 57 -4.13 1.38 -9.64
CA GLN A 57 -4.27 0.05 -10.25
C GLN A 57 -5.15 -0.87 -9.39
N GLY A 58 -5.02 -0.78 -8.07
CA GLY A 58 -5.66 -1.66 -7.09
C GLY A 58 -7.11 -2.05 -7.39
N PRO A 59 -8.03 -1.10 -7.60
CA PRO A 59 -9.44 -1.39 -7.86
C PRO A 59 -9.71 -2.14 -9.17
N TYR A 60 -8.82 -2.01 -10.15
CA TYR A 60 -9.09 -2.36 -11.54
C TYR A 60 -8.36 -3.61 -12.03
N VAL A 61 -7.36 -4.14 -11.29
CA VAL A 61 -6.59 -5.33 -11.73
C VAL A 61 -7.50 -6.54 -11.98
N TYR A 62 -8.34 -6.88 -11.00
CA TYR A 62 -9.25 -8.02 -11.13
C TYR A 62 -10.27 -7.76 -12.25
N TYR A 63 -10.89 -6.58 -12.24
CA TYR A 63 -11.89 -6.17 -13.22
C TYR A 63 -11.36 -6.27 -14.65
N LEU A 64 -10.17 -5.71 -14.90
CA LEU A 64 -9.53 -5.74 -16.21
C LEU A 64 -9.36 -7.18 -16.73
N TYR A 65 -8.86 -8.09 -15.90
CA TYR A 65 -8.69 -9.48 -16.33
C TYR A 65 -10.03 -10.18 -16.60
N SER A 66 -11.06 -9.85 -15.82
CA SER A 66 -12.42 -10.32 -16.08
C SER A 66 -12.94 -9.83 -17.43
N THR A 67 -12.67 -8.57 -17.81
CA THR A 67 -13.05 -8.04 -19.14
C THR A 67 -12.31 -8.71 -20.30
N TYR A 68 -11.16 -9.33 -20.04
CA TYR A 68 -10.44 -10.16 -21.02
C TYR A 68 -10.94 -11.61 -21.08
N GLY A 69 -11.95 -11.96 -20.29
CA GLY A 69 -12.58 -13.29 -20.30
C GLY A 69 -11.79 -14.34 -19.51
N PHE A 70 -10.88 -13.95 -18.63
CA PHE A 70 -10.14 -14.90 -17.79
C PHE A 70 -11.02 -15.48 -16.68
N SER A 71 -10.82 -16.77 -16.40
CA SER A 71 -11.50 -17.42 -15.28
C SER A 71 -10.95 -16.91 -13.94
N LYS A 72 -11.73 -17.07 -12.86
CA LYS A 72 -11.28 -16.75 -11.49
C LYS A 72 -9.97 -17.48 -11.14
N GLY A 73 -9.78 -18.70 -11.66
CA GLY A 73 -8.56 -19.49 -11.46
C GLY A 73 -7.35 -18.88 -12.15
N ASP A 74 -7.49 -18.44 -13.40
CA ASP A 74 -6.41 -17.78 -14.16
C ASP A 74 -6.03 -16.44 -13.53
N ILE A 75 -7.03 -15.66 -13.10
CA ILE A 75 -6.81 -14.41 -12.36
C ILE A 75 -6.07 -14.71 -11.04
N GLY A 76 -6.45 -15.77 -10.33
CA GLY A 76 -5.75 -16.23 -9.13
C GLY A 76 -4.27 -16.52 -9.39
N GLN A 77 -3.94 -17.24 -10.47
CA GLN A 77 -2.55 -17.51 -10.85
C GLN A 77 -1.76 -16.24 -11.15
N LEU A 78 -2.36 -15.26 -11.84
CA LEU A 78 -1.74 -13.95 -12.07
C LEU A 78 -1.49 -13.21 -10.75
N PHE A 79 -2.40 -13.29 -9.78
CA PHE A 79 -2.21 -12.69 -8.46
C PHE A 79 -1.05 -13.36 -7.70
N ILE A 80 -1.05 -14.69 -7.65
CA ILE A 80 0.01 -15.52 -7.04
C ILE A 80 1.37 -15.21 -7.66
N ALA A 81 1.46 -15.07 -8.99
CA ALA A 81 2.71 -14.74 -9.64
C ALA A 81 3.26 -13.36 -9.23
N GLY A 82 2.38 -12.37 -9.02
CA GLY A 82 2.79 -11.05 -8.53
C GLY A 82 3.31 -11.09 -7.10
N PHE A 83 2.56 -11.71 -6.18
CA PHE A 83 2.98 -11.84 -4.78
C PHE A 83 4.22 -12.75 -4.63
N GLY A 84 4.25 -13.87 -5.35
CA GLY A 84 5.38 -14.79 -5.36
C GLY A 84 6.64 -14.15 -5.93
N SER A 85 6.53 -13.35 -6.99
CA SER A 85 7.64 -12.53 -7.50
C SER A 85 8.13 -11.56 -6.42
N SER A 86 7.22 -10.83 -5.76
CA SER A 86 7.60 -9.90 -4.69
C SER A 86 8.32 -10.60 -3.52
N MET A 87 7.86 -11.78 -3.12
CA MET A 87 8.50 -12.62 -2.10
C MET A 87 9.93 -13.04 -2.51
N LEU A 88 10.10 -13.55 -3.73
CA LEU A 88 11.39 -14.06 -4.21
C LEU A 88 12.39 -12.93 -4.44
N PHE A 89 11.97 -11.89 -5.15
CA PHE A 89 12.85 -10.79 -5.53
C PHE A 89 13.04 -9.79 -4.41
N GLY A 90 12.06 -9.62 -3.50
CA GLY A 90 12.14 -8.65 -2.42
C GLY A 90 13.30 -8.86 -1.46
N THR A 91 13.66 -10.12 -1.23
CA THR A 91 14.82 -10.47 -0.39
C THR A 91 16.16 -10.18 -1.08
N ILE A 92 16.19 -10.19 -2.42
CA ILE A 92 17.39 -9.95 -3.23
C ILE A 92 17.55 -8.46 -3.55
N VAL A 93 16.50 -7.79 -4.01
CA VAL A 93 16.58 -6.42 -4.55
C VAL A 93 16.99 -5.40 -3.50
N GLY A 94 16.60 -5.58 -2.23
CA GLY A 94 17.05 -4.69 -1.14
C GLY A 94 18.57 -4.73 -0.96
N SER A 95 19.14 -5.92 -0.88
CA SER A 95 20.60 -6.10 -0.77
C SER A 95 21.35 -5.60 -2.02
N LEU A 96 20.73 -5.71 -3.20
CA LEU A 96 21.29 -5.23 -4.45
C LEU A 96 21.25 -3.69 -4.51
N ALA A 97 20.17 -3.07 -4.03
CA ALA A 97 20.01 -1.63 -3.92
C ALA A 97 21.12 -1.02 -3.05
N ASP A 98 21.47 -1.68 -1.94
CA ASP A 98 22.56 -1.25 -1.07
C ASP A 98 23.93 -1.26 -1.77
N LYS A 99 24.18 -2.23 -2.66
CA LYS A 99 25.45 -2.35 -3.39
C LYS A 99 25.52 -1.50 -4.65
N GLN A 100 24.43 -1.40 -5.40
CA GLN A 100 24.42 -0.78 -6.74
C GLN A 100 23.88 0.66 -6.74
N GLY A 101 23.28 1.11 -5.64
CA GLY A 101 22.73 2.45 -5.45
C GLY A 101 21.23 2.43 -5.22
N ARG A 102 20.78 3.09 -4.14
CA ARG A 102 19.36 3.12 -3.75
C ARG A 102 18.53 4.03 -4.66
N LYS A 103 19.11 5.12 -5.21
CA LYS A 103 18.42 5.96 -6.21
C LYS A 103 18.18 5.16 -7.48
N ARG A 104 19.19 4.44 -7.97
CA ARG A 104 19.03 3.53 -9.13
C ARG A 104 17.94 2.50 -8.90
N ALA A 105 17.89 1.88 -7.71
CA ALA A 105 16.84 0.94 -7.37
C ALA A 105 15.43 1.58 -7.42
N CYS A 106 15.27 2.82 -6.94
CA CYS A 106 14.01 3.57 -7.05
C CYS A 106 13.64 3.93 -8.50
N VAL A 107 14.63 4.17 -9.37
CA VAL A 107 14.39 4.35 -10.81
C VAL A 107 14.01 3.03 -11.48
N THR A 108 14.65 1.91 -11.10
CA THR A 108 14.28 0.57 -11.56
C THR A 108 12.85 0.23 -11.17
N TYR A 109 12.39 0.63 -9.98
CA TYR A 109 10.99 0.55 -9.59
C TYR A 109 10.08 1.24 -10.62
N CYS A 110 10.33 2.52 -10.94
CA CYS A 110 9.52 3.26 -11.91
C CYS A 110 9.47 2.53 -13.27
N ILE A 111 10.63 2.11 -13.78
CA ILE A 111 10.73 1.46 -15.10
C ILE A 111 9.97 0.13 -15.09
N THR A 112 10.24 -0.74 -14.12
CA THR A 112 9.60 -2.07 -14.04
C THR A 112 8.09 -1.93 -13.86
N TYR A 113 7.63 -0.93 -13.09
CA TYR A 113 6.21 -0.76 -12.86
C TYR A 113 5.48 -0.12 -14.05
N ILE A 114 6.08 0.85 -14.74
CA ILE A 114 5.56 1.38 -16.02
C ILE A 114 5.45 0.26 -17.05
N LEU A 115 6.47 -0.60 -17.18
CA LEU A 115 6.41 -1.75 -18.08
C LEU A 115 5.28 -2.71 -17.68
N SER A 116 5.07 -2.95 -16.39
CA SER A 116 3.92 -3.72 -15.88
C SER A 116 2.59 -3.08 -16.30
N CYS A 117 2.44 -1.76 -16.19
CA CYS A 117 1.24 -1.05 -16.67
C CYS A 117 1.04 -1.25 -18.18
N ILE A 118 2.10 -1.11 -18.99
CA ILE A 118 2.02 -1.29 -20.45
C ILE A 118 1.53 -2.70 -20.81
N THR A 119 1.92 -3.73 -20.06
CA THR A 119 1.43 -5.11 -20.33
C THR A 119 -0.10 -5.22 -20.27
N LYS A 120 -0.78 -4.33 -19.53
CA LYS A 120 -2.23 -4.32 -19.37
C LYS A 120 -2.99 -3.93 -20.61
N HIS A 121 -2.33 -3.43 -21.66
CA HIS A 121 -2.95 -3.22 -22.97
C HIS A 121 -3.11 -4.51 -23.78
N SER A 122 -2.45 -5.60 -23.36
CA SER A 122 -2.50 -6.87 -24.07
C SER A 122 -3.43 -7.88 -23.36
N PRO A 123 -4.40 -8.48 -24.05
CA PRO A 123 -5.23 -9.54 -23.49
C PRO A 123 -4.48 -10.88 -23.40
N GLN A 124 -3.23 -10.96 -23.84
CA GLN A 124 -2.49 -12.23 -23.87
C GLN A 124 -2.01 -12.61 -22.46
N TYR A 125 -2.44 -13.77 -21.97
CA TYR A 125 -2.13 -14.27 -20.62
C TYR A 125 -0.62 -14.23 -20.28
N LYS A 126 0.23 -14.66 -21.21
CA LYS A 126 1.69 -14.66 -21.02
C LYS A 126 2.27 -13.25 -20.85
N VAL A 127 1.73 -12.25 -21.55
CA VAL A 127 2.15 -10.85 -21.43
C VAL A 127 1.75 -10.30 -20.06
N LEU A 128 0.52 -10.60 -19.62
CA LEU A 128 0.03 -10.22 -18.29
C LEU A 128 0.82 -10.90 -17.16
N MET A 129 1.26 -12.14 -17.36
CA MET A 129 2.11 -12.88 -16.42
C MET A 129 3.47 -12.19 -16.25
N VAL A 130 4.12 -11.81 -17.35
CA VAL A 130 5.35 -11.00 -17.30
C VAL A 130 5.09 -9.68 -16.57
N GLY A 131 3.97 -9.02 -16.87
CA GLY A 131 3.55 -7.81 -16.16
C GLY A 131 3.42 -8.02 -14.66
N ARG A 132 2.82 -9.12 -14.21
CA ARG A 132 2.70 -9.44 -12.77
C ARG A 132 4.04 -9.70 -12.11
N ILE A 133 4.97 -10.38 -12.79
CA ILE A 133 6.32 -10.58 -12.28
C ILE A 133 7.03 -9.23 -12.11
N LEU A 134 6.97 -8.36 -13.12
CA LEU A 134 7.54 -7.00 -13.08
C LEU A 134 6.90 -6.15 -11.97
N GLY A 135 5.58 -6.19 -11.83
CA GLY A 135 4.86 -5.51 -10.75
C GLY A 135 5.24 -6.02 -9.36
N GLY A 136 5.51 -7.32 -9.21
CA GLY A 136 6.02 -7.90 -7.96
C GLY A 136 7.42 -7.38 -7.60
N ILE A 137 8.33 -7.31 -8.58
CA ILE A 137 9.67 -6.72 -8.39
C ILE A 137 9.54 -5.24 -8.00
N ALA A 138 8.67 -4.50 -8.68
CA ALA A 138 8.40 -3.10 -8.37
C ALA A 138 7.89 -2.94 -6.93
N THR A 139 6.87 -3.71 -6.53
CA THR A 139 6.31 -3.67 -5.17
C THR A 139 7.40 -3.84 -4.11
N SER A 140 8.31 -4.79 -4.30
CA SER A 140 9.41 -4.99 -3.36
C SER A 140 10.38 -3.82 -3.30
N LEU A 141 10.68 -3.19 -4.43
CA LEU A 141 11.54 -2.01 -4.48
C LEU A 141 10.88 -0.80 -3.79
N LEU A 142 9.57 -0.62 -3.94
CA LEU A 142 8.80 0.47 -3.33
C LEU A 142 8.94 0.47 -1.81
N PHE A 143 8.72 -0.67 -1.17
CA PHE A 143 8.73 -0.80 0.28
C PHE A 143 10.13 -1.00 0.89
N SER A 144 11.18 -1.19 0.08
CA SER A 144 12.55 -1.38 0.58
C SER A 144 13.47 -0.20 0.27
N SER A 145 13.55 0.18 -1.01
CA SER A 145 14.60 1.08 -1.50
C SER A 145 14.32 2.54 -1.16
N PHE A 146 13.05 2.96 -1.18
CA PHE A 146 12.66 4.34 -0.88
C PHE A 146 12.92 4.69 0.58
N GLU A 147 12.54 3.80 1.51
CA GLU A 147 12.79 4.01 2.93
C GLU A 147 14.29 3.97 3.22
N SER A 148 15.00 2.98 2.68
CA SER A 148 16.45 2.88 2.83
C SER A 148 17.16 4.15 2.33
N TRP A 149 16.75 4.70 1.19
CA TRP A 149 17.29 5.96 0.66
C TRP A 149 17.04 7.12 1.62
N LEU A 150 15.81 7.25 2.14
CA LEU A 150 15.43 8.29 3.10
C LEU A 150 16.30 8.23 4.36
N VAL A 151 16.43 7.05 4.95
CA VAL A 151 17.19 6.86 6.20
C VAL A 151 18.65 7.27 6.01
N ALA A 152 19.32 6.80 4.96
CA ALA A 152 20.72 7.15 4.70
C ALA A 152 20.91 8.64 4.44
N GLU A 153 20.06 9.24 3.60
CA GLU A 153 20.20 10.65 3.26
C GLU A 153 19.86 11.57 4.44
N HIS A 154 18.92 11.16 5.30
CA HIS A 154 18.55 11.87 6.52
C HIS A 154 19.73 11.99 7.49
N PHE A 155 20.39 10.86 7.79
CA PHE A 155 21.54 10.84 8.69
C PHE A 155 22.80 11.46 8.06
N LYS A 156 23.01 11.28 6.75
CA LYS A 156 24.11 11.93 6.01
C LYS A 156 24.04 13.45 6.12
N ARG A 157 22.84 14.03 6.17
CA ARG A 157 22.61 15.48 6.32
C ARG A 157 22.66 15.96 7.76
N GLY A 158 22.90 15.07 8.73
CA GLY A 158 22.99 15.40 10.15
C GLY A 158 21.65 15.83 10.76
N PHE A 159 20.52 15.39 10.18
CA PHE A 159 19.21 15.69 10.75
C PHE A 159 18.93 14.84 12.00
N GLU A 160 18.14 15.39 12.92
CA GLU A 160 17.80 14.73 14.17
C GLU A 160 16.94 13.47 13.93
N SER A 161 17.18 12.39 14.69
CA SER A 161 16.46 11.12 14.54
C SER A 161 14.94 11.27 14.71
N GLN A 162 14.48 12.17 15.58
CA GLN A 162 13.06 12.43 15.79
C GLN A 162 12.33 12.94 14.53
N TRP A 163 13.05 13.65 13.65
CA TRP A 163 12.48 14.20 12.42
C TRP A 163 12.27 13.12 11.35
N LEU A 164 12.98 11.99 11.46
CA LEU A 164 12.80 10.84 10.57
C LEU A 164 11.43 10.19 10.79
N SER A 165 11.08 9.92 12.05
CA SER A 165 9.76 9.38 12.44
C SER A 165 8.61 10.30 11.99
N LEU A 166 8.80 11.63 12.08
CA LEU A 166 7.84 12.61 11.55
C LEU A 166 7.66 12.48 10.03
N THR A 167 8.75 12.21 9.30
CA THR A 167 8.70 12.04 7.85
C THR A 167 7.97 10.76 7.47
N PHE A 168 8.27 9.63 8.11
CA PHE A 168 7.56 8.37 7.88
C PHE A 168 6.07 8.46 8.20
N SER A 169 5.72 9.00 9.36
CA SER A 169 4.31 9.19 9.74
C SER A 169 3.56 10.03 8.71
N LYS A 170 4.16 11.14 8.24
CA LYS A 170 3.54 11.98 7.21
C LYS A 170 3.50 11.29 5.84
N ALA A 171 4.52 10.52 5.47
CA ALA A 171 4.55 9.77 4.22
C ALA A 171 3.46 8.69 4.18
N ILE A 172 3.27 7.94 5.26
CA ILE A 172 2.20 6.93 5.40
C ILE A 172 0.83 7.60 5.36
N PHE A 173 0.61 8.67 6.14
CA PHE A 173 -0.67 9.38 6.17
C PHE A 173 -1.06 9.93 4.79
N VAL A 174 -0.13 10.59 4.09
CA VAL A 174 -0.40 11.16 2.76
C VAL A 174 -0.49 10.06 1.71
N GLY A 175 0.46 9.12 1.68
CA GLY A 175 0.59 8.08 0.65
C GLY A 175 -0.45 6.97 0.78
N ASN A 176 -0.56 6.33 1.94
CA ASN A 176 -1.48 5.20 2.17
C ASN A 176 -2.89 5.64 2.58
N GLY A 177 -3.05 6.87 3.08
CA GLY A 177 -4.37 7.44 3.40
C GLY A 177 -4.92 8.28 2.25
N LEU A 178 -4.46 9.53 2.18
CA LEU A 178 -5.08 10.54 1.30
C LEU A 178 -4.95 10.21 -0.20
N VAL A 179 -3.75 9.85 -0.65
CA VAL A 179 -3.48 9.51 -2.05
C VAL A 179 -4.26 8.28 -2.47
N ALA A 180 -4.41 7.28 -1.60
CA ALA A 180 -5.20 6.08 -1.89
C ALA A 180 -6.68 6.41 -2.15
N ILE A 181 -7.28 7.28 -1.32
CA ILE A 181 -8.66 7.74 -1.50
C ILE A 181 -8.80 8.52 -2.82
N ILE A 182 -7.90 9.48 -3.06
CA ILE A 182 -7.92 10.29 -4.29
C ILE A 182 -7.71 9.42 -5.52
N ALA A 183 -6.80 8.45 -5.48
CA ALA A 183 -6.53 7.52 -6.57
C ALA A 183 -7.77 6.68 -6.91
N GLY A 184 -8.49 6.17 -5.90
CA GLY A 184 -9.76 5.46 -6.11
C GLY A 184 -10.80 6.33 -6.81
N LEU A 185 -11.02 7.56 -6.32
CA LEU A 185 -11.96 8.51 -6.93
C LEU A 185 -11.55 8.91 -8.35
N PHE A 186 -10.25 9.15 -8.57
CA PHE A 186 -9.71 9.54 -9.87
C PHE A 186 -9.81 8.38 -10.88
N GLY A 187 -9.48 7.16 -10.46
CA GLY A 187 -9.71 5.96 -11.27
C GLY A 187 -11.18 5.80 -11.66
N ASN A 188 -12.10 6.02 -10.70
CA ASN A 188 -13.54 5.98 -10.97
C ASN A 188 -13.98 7.03 -12.00
N PHE A 189 -13.42 8.23 -11.90
CA PHE A 189 -13.67 9.29 -12.86
C PHE A 189 -13.18 8.94 -14.26
N LEU A 190 -11.98 8.35 -14.38
CA LEU A 190 -11.41 7.94 -15.67
C LEU A 190 -12.24 6.83 -16.35
N VAL A 191 -12.64 5.81 -15.59
CA VAL A 191 -13.33 4.64 -16.13
C VAL A 191 -14.81 4.92 -16.34
N ASP A 192 -15.52 5.41 -15.33
CA ASP A 192 -16.99 5.46 -15.35
C ASP A 192 -17.50 6.81 -15.89
N SER A 193 -16.87 7.93 -15.52
CA SER A 193 -17.33 9.26 -15.95
C SER A 193 -16.84 9.63 -17.34
N LEU A 194 -15.58 9.34 -17.67
CA LEU A 194 -14.99 9.63 -18.98
C LEU A 194 -15.09 8.46 -19.97
N ASN A 195 -15.51 7.27 -19.54
CA ASN A 195 -15.62 6.07 -20.38
C ASN A 195 -14.33 5.72 -21.14
N LEU A 196 -13.15 5.96 -20.53
CA LEU A 196 -11.85 5.68 -21.14
C LEU A 196 -11.45 4.20 -21.08
N GLY A 197 -12.29 3.36 -20.47
CA GLY A 197 -12.09 1.92 -20.35
C GLY A 197 -11.20 1.49 -19.17
N PRO A 198 -11.16 0.18 -18.87
CA PRO A 198 -10.54 -0.37 -17.67
C PRO A 198 -9.01 -0.26 -17.63
N VAL A 199 -8.37 0.05 -18.77
CA VAL A 199 -6.92 0.24 -18.87
C VAL A 199 -6.50 1.65 -18.45
N SER A 200 -7.40 2.64 -18.51
CA SER A 200 -7.09 4.05 -18.23
C SER A 200 -6.47 4.34 -16.85
N PRO A 201 -6.81 3.65 -15.74
CA PRO A 201 -6.14 3.87 -14.46
C PRO A 201 -4.67 3.42 -14.48
N PHE A 202 -4.34 2.40 -15.29
CA PHE A 202 -2.97 1.91 -15.47
C PHE A 202 -2.12 2.90 -16.27
N ASP A 203 -2.72 3.56 -17.26
CA ASP A 203 -2.06 4.62 -18.02
C ASP A 203 -1.81 5.85 -17.15
N ALA A 204 -2.81 6.26 -16.36
CA ALA A 204 -2.64 7.32 -15.38
C ALA A 204 -1.54 6.99 -14.37
N ALA A 205 -1.52 5.76 -13.85
CA ALA A 205 -0.45 5.28 -12.97
C ALA A 205 0.93 5.40 -13.63
N ALA A 206 1.07 4.97 -14.89
CA ALA A 206 2.32 5.10 -15.63
C ALA A 206 2.76 6.57 -15.79
N CYS A 207 1.83 7.50 -16.01
CA CYS A 207 2.13 8.93 -16.04
C CYS A 207 2.66 9.46 -14.70
N PHE A 208 2.00 9.13 -13.58
CA PHE A 208 2.46 9.52 -12.24
C PHE A 208 3.84 8.95 -11.91
N LEU A 209 4.08 7.68 -12.27
CA LEU A 209 5.37 7.01 -12.10
C LEU A 209 6.47 7.68 -12.95
N ALA A 210 6.17 8.07 -14.18
CA ALA A 210 7.12 8.76 -15.06
C ALA A 210 7.48 10.16 -14.53
N ILE A 211 6.48 10.91 -14.03
CA ILE A 211 6.70 12.21 -13.39
C ILE A 211 7.57 12.03 -12.14
N GLY A 212 7.23 11.09 -11.27
CA GLY A 212 8.02 10.83 -10.07
C GLY A 212 9.44 10.35 -10.38
N MET A 213 9.62 9.55 -11.45
CA MET A 213 10.95 9.16 -11.94
C MET A 213 11.76 10.38 -12.36
N ALA A 214 11.17 11.35 -13.09
CA ALA A 214 11.84 12.58 -13.47
C ALA A 214 12.24 13.43 -12.24
N VAL A 215 11.38 13.47 -11.21
CA VAL A 215 11.69 14.14 -9.93
C VAL A 215 12.84 13.41 -9.21
N ILE A 216 12.84 12.08 -9.12
CA ILE A 216 13.94 11.29 -8.52
C ILE A 216 15.24 11.58 -9.25
N LEU A 217 15.24 11.51 -10.59
CA LEU A 217 16.44 11.72 -11.40
C LEU A 217 17.05 13.10 -11.19
N SER A 218 16.23 14.14 -11.07
CA SER A 218 16.66 15.53 -10.90
C SER A 218 16.99 15.93 -9.46
N SER A 219 16.32 15.35 -8.46
CA SER A 219 16.40 15.85 -7.07
C SER A 219 17.11 14.92 -6.09
N TRP A 220 17.21 13.62 -6.38
CA TRP A 220 17.84 12.66 -5.46
C TRP A 220 19.32 12.50 -5.75
N SER A 221 20.13 12.45 -4.69
CA SER A 221 21.53 12.00 -4.74
C SER A 221 21.60 10.48 -4.69
N GLU A 222 22.65 9.90 -5.28
CA GLU A 222 22.91 8.48 -5.11
C GLU A 222 23.49 8.23 -3.70
N ASN A 223 22.98 7.19 -3.04
CA ASN A 223 23.51 6.71 -1.75
C ASN A 223 23.50 5.18 -1.72
N TYR A 224 24.35 4.62 -0.86
CA TYR A 224 24.68 3.20 -0.81
C TYR A 224 24.61 2.70 0.63
N GLY A 225 24.51 1.38 0.80
CA GLY A 225 24.69 0.74 2.10
C GLY A 225 26.15 0.80 2.55
N ASP A 226 26.39 0.51 3.83
CA ASP A 226 27.75 0.50 4.38
C ASP A 226 28.59 -0.62 3.73
N PRO A 227 29.72 -0.29 3.06
CA PRO A 227 30.58 -1.30 2.43
C PRO A 227 31.16 -2.31 3.42
N SER A 228 31.34 -1.92 4.69
CA SER A 228 31.86 -2.81 5.74
C SER A 228 30.84 -3.87 6.18
N GLU A 229 29.55 -3.61 5.95
CA GLU A 229 28.45 -4.53 6.24
C GLU A 229 28.02 -5.36 5.02
N SER A 230 28.76 -5.27 3.90
CA SER A 230 28.45 -5.95 2.63
C SER A 230 28.71 -7.47 2.71
N LYS A 231 27.92 -8.16 3.53
CA LYS A 231 27.96 -9.62 3.67
C LYS A 231 27.43 -10.29 2.41
N ASP A 232 27.86 -11.54 2.20
CA ASP A 232 27.30 -12.40 1.19
C ASP A 232 25.82 -12.71 1.49
N LEU A 233 24.98 -12.83 0.46
CA LEU A 233 23.53 -12.99 0.61
C LEU A 233 23.21 -14.22 1.46
N LEU A 234 23.89 -15.34 1.17
CA LEU A 234 23.67 -16.59 1.89
C LEU A 234 23.96 -16.45 3.38
N THR A 235 24.93 -15.61 3.75
CA THR A 235 25.27 -15.32 5.14
C THR A 235 24.18 -14.46 5.81
N GLN A 236 23.63 -13.47 5.10
CA GLN A 236 22.53 -12.65 5.60
C GLN A 236 21.25 -13.48 5.81
N PHE A 237 20.89 -14.33 4.85
CA PHE A 237 19.74 -15.24 4.97
C PHE A 237 19.92 -16.22 6.12
N LYS A 238 21.11 -16.80 6.28
CA LYS A 238 21.40 -17.69 7.40
C LYS A 238 21.27 -16.95 8.74
N GLY A 239 21.78 -15.72 8.82
CA GLY A 239 21.63 -14.87 10.00
C GLY A 239 20.17 -14.58 10.34
N ALA A 240 19.37 -14.18 9.35
CA ALA A 240 17.94 -13.93 9.53
C ALA A 240 17.18 -15.20 9.95
N ALA A 241 17.47 -16.35 9.33
CA ALA A 241 16.85 -17.62 9.68
C ALA A 241 17.18 -18.05 11.11
N VAL A 242 18.45 -17.87 11.55
CA VAL A 242 18.85 -18.13 12.92
C VAL A 242 18.16 -17.17 13.89
N ALA A 243 18.08 -15.88 13.57
CA ALA A 243 17.41 -14.90 14.42
C ALA A 243 15.93 -15.26 14.64
N ILE A 244 15.21 -15.57 13.56
CA ILE A 244 13.81 -16.01 13.61
C ILE A 244 13.65 -17.31 14.40
N ALA A 245 14.55 -18.29 14.21
CA ALA A 245 14.47 -19.57 14.91
C ALA A 245 14.86 -19.47 16.40
N SER A 246 15.71 -18.50 16.76
CA SER A 246 16.21 -18.32 18.12
C SER A 246 15.26 -17.52 19.02
N ASP A 247 14.42 -16.66 18.44
CA ASP A 247 13.50 -15.80 19.17
C ASP A 247 12.05 -16.12 18.80
N GLU A 248 11.36 -16.82 19.69
CA GLU A 248 9.96 -17.18 19.55
C GLU A 248 9.07 -15.96 19.31
N LYS A 249 9.40 -14.79 19.87
CA LYS A 249 8.61 -13.57 19.68
C LYS A 249 8.69 -13.10 18.23
N ILE A 250 9.88 -13.15 17.61
CA ILE A 250 10.06 -12.78 16.21
C ILE A 250 9.28 -13.75 15.32
N ALA A 251 9.36 -15.06 15.58
CA ALA A 251 8.61 -16.06 14.84
C ALA A 251 7.09 -15.86 14.96
N LEU A 252 6.59 -15.63 16.17
CA LEU A 252 5.16 -15.39 16.43
C LEU A 252 4.68 -14.09 15.77
N LEU A 253 5.45 -13.00 15.83
CA LEU A 253 5.11 -11.75 15.15
C LEU A 253 5.04 -11.95 13.63
N GLY A 254 6.01 -12.67 13.05
CA GLY A 254 5.99 -13.02 11.62
C GLY A 254 4.78 -13.88 11.24
N ALA A 255 4.40 -14.84 12.08
CA ALA A 255 3.22 -15.68 11.86
C ALA A 255 1.91 -14.86 11.94
N ILE A 256 1.77 -14.01 12.95
CA ILE A 256 0.61 -13.13 13.12
C ILE A 256 0.46 -12.20 11.90
N GLN A 257 1.55 -11.54 11.49
CA GLN A 257 1.54 -10.65 10.32
C GLN A 257 1.17 -11.42 9.04
N SER A 258 1.74 -12.60 8.83
CA SER A 258 1.46 -13.42 7.64
C SER A 258 0.00 -13.88 7.58
N LEU A 259 -0.58 -14.28 8.72
CA LEU A 259 -1.99 -14.67 8.80
C LEU A 259 -2.92 -13.48 8.57
N PHE A 260 -2.59 -12.34 9.16
CA PHE A 260 -3.37 -11.11 9.00
C PHE A 260 -3.33 -10.61 7.55
N GLU A 261 -2.15 -10.39 6.97
CA GLU A 261 -2.00 -9.96 5.59
C GLU A 261 -2.58 -10.97 4.60
N GLY A 262 -2.40 -12.28 4.86
CA GLY A 262 -2.99 -13.33 4.04
C GLY A 262 -4.52 -13.23 3.97
N SER A 263 -5.17 -12.96 5.11
CA SER A 263 -6.61 -12.73 5.16
C SER A 263 -7.03 -11.45 4.42
N MET A 264 -6.25 -10.37 4.55
CA MET A 264 -6.49 -9.08 3.90
C MET A 264 -6.35 -9.19 2.37
N TYR A 265 -5.29 -9.82 1.87
CA TYR A 265 -5.08 -10.00 0.43
C TYR A 265 -6.10 -10.98 -0.18
N THR A 266 -6.59 -11.95 0.59
CA THR A 266 -7.72 -12.80 0.16
C THR A 266 -8.97 -11.96 -0.05
N PHE A 267 -9.28 -11.03 0.85
CA PHE A 267 -10.35 -10.05 0.66
C PHE A 267 -10.11 -9.18 -0.58
N VAL A 268 -8.91 -8.62 -0.76
CA VAL A 268 -8.54 -7.79 -1.92
C VAL A 268 -8.71 -8.54 -3.25
N PHE A 269 -8.52 -9.85 -3.25
CA PHE A 269 -8.78 -10.68 -4.42
C PHE A 269 -10.27 -10.95 -4.66
N LEU A 270 -11.05 -11.17 -3.61
CA LEU A 270 -12.43 -11.67 -3.71
C LEU A 270 -13.51 -10.58 -3.66
N TRP A 271 -13.22 -9.35 -3.23
CA TRP A 271 -14.26 -8.34 -3.05
C TRP A 271 -14.99 -7.99 -4.36
N THR A 272 -14.29 -7.89 -5.49
CA THR A 272 -14.88 -7.60 -6.80
C THR A 272 -15.88 -8.67 -7.23
N PRO A 273 -15.51 -9.97 -7.35
CA PRO A 273 -16.48 -11.01 -7.71
C PRO A 273 -17.53 -11.27 -6.63
N ALA A 274 -17.30 -10.86 -5.38
CA ALA A 274 -18.27 -10.99 -4.31
C ALA A 274 -19.36 -9.91 -4.36
N LEU A 275 -19.02 -8.69 -4.78
CA LEU A 275 -19.97 -7.58 -4.97
C LEU A 275 -20.67 -7.62 -6.33
N SER A 276 -20.05 -8.25 -7.33
CA SER A 276 -20.61 -8.47 -8.66
C SER A 276 -20.69 -9.97 -9.00
N PRO A 277 -21.62 -10.73 -8.36
CA PRO A 277 -21.74 -12.18 -8.61
C PRO A 277 -22.41 -12.51 -9.95
N ASN A 278 -23.18 -11.57 -10.52
CA ASN A 278 -23.92 -11.70 -11.77
C ASN A 278 -23.41 -10.72 -12.84
N ASP A 279 -22.12 -10.35 -12.78
CA ASP A 279 -21.50 -9.35 -13.67
C ASP A 279 -22.24 -7.99 -13.65
N GLU A 280 -22.77 -7.63 -12.47
CA GLU A 280 -23.33 -6.31 -12.18
C GLU A 280 -22.24 -5.24 -12.32
N ASP A 281 -22.55 -4.15 -13.02
CA ASP A 281 -21.64 -3.01 -13.10
C ASP A 281 -21.56 -2.30 -11.73
N ILE A 282 -20.34 -2.09 -11.25
CA ILE A 282 -20.08 -1.49 -9.93
C ILE A 282 -18.99 -0.42 -10.05
N PRO A 283 -19.10 0.68 -9.30
CA PRO A 283 -18.09 1.74 -9.32
C PRO A 283 -16.86 1.29 -8.51
N HIS A 284 -15.95 0.57 -9.17
CA HIS A 284 -14.80 -0.11 -8.54
C HIS A 284 -13.91 0.88 -7.77
N GLY A 285 -13.58 2.02 -8.40
CA GLY A 285 -12.73 3.04 -7.80
C GLY A 285 -13.39 3.72 -6.60
N PHE A 286 -14.70 3.97 -6.65
CA PHE A 286 -15.44 4.58 -5.55
C PHE A 286 -15.56 3.63 -4.34
N ILE A 287 -15.85 2.35 -4.58
CA ILE A 287 -15.89 1.33 -3.52
C ILE A 287 -14.50 1.23 -2.85
N PHE A 288 -13.43 1.17 -3.65
CA PHE A 288 -12.06 1.16 -3.15
C PHE A 288 -11.73 2.42 -2.32
N ALA A 289 -12.10 3.61 -2.80
CA ALA A 289 -11.90 4.86 -2.05
C ALA A 289 -12.62 4.82 -0.69
N THR A 290 -13.78 4.18 -0.64
CA THR A 290 -14.54 4.01 0.61
C THR A 290 -13.84 3.02 1.56
N PHE A 291 -13.22 1.95 1.05
CA PHE A 291 -12.36 1.06 1.85
C PHE A 291 -11.14 1.79 2.41
N MET A 292 -10.43 2.58 1.59
CA MET A 292 -9.29 3.37 2.05
C MET A 292 -9.67 4.38 3.13
N LEU A 293 -10.86 4.99 3.00
CA LEU A 293 -11.41 5.88 4.02
C LEU A 293 -11.75 5.15 5.32
N ALA A 294 -12.25 3.91 5.25
CA ALA A 294 -12.47 3.05 6.42
C ALA A 294 -11.15 2.71 7.12
N SER A 295 -10.12 2.40 6.34
CA SER A 295 -8.77 2.13 6.85
C SER A 295 -8.22 3.36 7.59
N MET A 296 -8.29 4.53 6.96
CA MET A 296 -7.84 5.80 7.55
C MET A 296 -8.60 6.15 8.84
N LEU A 297 -9.91 5.89 8.89
CA LEU A 297 -10.71 6.05 10.10
C LEU A 297 -10.23 5.12 11.23
N GLY A 298 -9.93 3.87 10.91
CA GLY A 298 -9.35 2.90 11.85
C GLY A 298 -8.02 3.39 12.44
N SER A 299 -7.09 3.83 11.59
CA SER A 299 -5.79 4.35 12.04
C SER A 299 -5.93 5.62 12.90
N SER A 300 -6.87 6.51 12.54
CA SER A 300 -7.17 7.73 13.31
C SER A 300 -7.70 7.40 14.71
N PHE A 301 -8.56 6.38 14.82
CA PHE A 301 -9.09 5.91 16.09
C PHE A 301 -8.00 5.27 16.96
N ALA A 302 -7.17 4.41 16.36
CA ALA A 302 -6.06 3.76 17.03
C ALA A 302 -5.04 4.78 17.56
N ALA A 303 -4.67 5.78 16.75
CA ALA A 303 -3.76 6.85 17.17
C ALA A 303 -4.28 7.62 18.39
N ARG A 304 -5.58 7.93 18.43
CA ARG A 304 -6.22 8.60 19.59
C ARG A 304 -6.32 7.72 20.82
N LEU A 305 -6.53 6.42 20.62
CA LEU A 305 -6.56 5.44 21.72
C LEU A 305 -5.17 5.34 22.37
N MET A 306 -4.12 5.23 21.56
CA MET A 306 -2.72 5.16 22.02
C MET A 306 -2.21 6.48 22.62
N ALA A 307 -2.79 7.62 22.24
CA ALA A 307 -2.41 8.93 22.79
C ALA A 307 -2.87 9.16 24.25
N LYS A 308 -3.86 8.40 24.72
CA LYS A 308 -4.22 8.37 26.15
C LYS A 308 -3.34 7.33 26.83
N ASN A 309 -2.90 7.54 28.07
CA ASN A 309 -2.10 6.59 28.87
C ASN A 309 -2.83 5.24 29.11
N SER A 310 -2.99 4.41 28.07
CA SER A 310 -3.68 3.11 28.01
C SER A 310 -3.46 2.46 26.64
N PRO A 311 -3.94 1.22 26.44
CA PRO A 311 -3.47 -0.04 27.01
C PRO A 311 -2.15 -0.49 26.37
N LYS A 312 -1.56 -1.60 26.83
CA LYS A 312 -0.46 -2.27 26.12
C LYS A 312 -0.90 -2.63 24.69
N VAL A 313 -0.04 -2.40 23.69
CA VAL A 313 -0.32 -2.65 22.26
C VAL A 313 -0.85 -4.06 22.05
N GLU A 314 -0.30 -5.02 22.79
CA GLU A 314 -0.68 -6.43 22.77
C GLU A 314 -2.16 -6.64 23.12
N SER A 315 -2.70 -5.94 24.13
CA SER A 315 -4.10 -6.08 24.55
C SER A 315 -5.07 -5.44 23.56
N TYR A 316 -4.70 -4.31 22.97
CA TYR A 316 -5.50 -3.66 21.95
C TYR A 316 -5.55 -4.49 20.65
N MET A 317 -4.39 -4.99 20.19
CA MET A 317 -4.30 -5.80 18.97
C MET A 317 -5.10 -7.11 19.06
N GLN A 318 -5.17 -7.73 20.24
CA GLN A 318 -6.03 -8.90 20.45
C GLN A 318 -7.52 -8.59 20.18
N ILE A 319 -8.02 -7.45 20.67
CA ILE A 319 -9.40 -7.01 20.41
C ILE A 319 -9.59 -6.75 18.92
N VAL A 320 -8.64 -6.07 18.29
CA VAL A 320 -8.67 -5.82 16.83
C VAL A 320 -8.78 -7.14 16.07
N PHE A 321 -7.92 -8.13 16.37
CA PHE A 321 -7.95 -9.42 15.67
C PHE A 321 -9.27 -10.17 15.90
N VAL A 322 -9.81 -10.19 17.11
CA VAL A 322 -11.11 -10.84 17.39
C VAL A 322 -12.24 -10.17 16.58
N VAL A 323 -12.27 -8.83 16.55
CA VAL A 323 -13.25 -8.07 15.78
C VAL A 323 -13.06 -8.27 14.27
N SER A 324 -11.82 -8.33 13.78
CA SER A 324 -11.50 -8.66 12.39
C SER A 324 -12.02 -10.04 12.01
N SER A 325 -11.72 -11.06 12.83
CA SER A 325 -12.15 -12.44 12.59
C SER A 325 -13.67 -12.57 12.62
N ALA A 326 -14.35 -11.91 13.57
CA ALA A 326 -15.81 -11.90 13.63
C ALA A 326 -16.39 -11.23 12.37
N SER A 327 -15.85 -10.08 11.97
CA SER A 327 -16.26 -9.36 10.75
C SER A 327 -16.11 -10.24 9.51
N LEU A 328 -14.94 -10.88 9.31
CA LEU A 328 -14.68 -11.77 8.18
C LEU A 328 -15.54 -13.05 8.20
N LEU A 329 -16.06 -13.47 9.35
CA LEU A 329 -16.97 -14.62 9.50
C LEU A 329 -18.43 -14.27 9.16
N LEU A 330 -18.84 -13.00 9.33
CA LEU A 330 -20.23 -12.56 9.13
C LEU A 330 -20.80 -12.91 7.73
N PRO A 331 -20.05 -12.81 6.60
CA PRO A 331 -20.57 -13.18 5.28
C PRO A 331 -20.91 -14.66 5.13
N ILE A 332 -20.34 -15.52 5.98
CA ILE A 332 -20.62 -16.96 6.01
C ILE A 332 -21.90 -17.22 6.82
N LEU A 333 -22.11 -16.47 7.91
CA LEU A 333 -23.20 -16.68 8.85
C LEU A 333 -24.51 -15.99 8.44
N THR A 334 -24.45 -14.96 7.61
CA THR A 334 -25.62 -14.15 7.25
C THR A 334 -25.86 -14.13 5.74
N THR A 335 -27.10 -14.41 5.33
CA THR A 335 -27.59 -14.26 3.96
C THR A 335 -28.03 -12.82 3.64
N VAL A 336 -28.05 -11.94 4.65
CA VAL A 336 -28.54 -10.56 4.55
C VAL A 336 -27.47 -9.66 3.91
N SER A 337 -27.86 -8.97 2.83
CA SER A 337 -27.15 -7.88 2.14
C SER A 337 -25.63 -7.96 2.21
N ARG A 338 -25.04 -8.91 1.47
CA ARG A 338 -23.59 -9.07 1.22
C ARG A 338 -22.84 -7.74 1.08
N LYS A 339 -23.50 -6.73 0.49
CA LYS A 339 -22.99 -5.37 0.22
C LYS A 339 -22.66 -4.52 1.47
N PHE A 340 -23.34 -4.69 2.61
CA PHE A 340 -23.07 -3.94 3.85
C PHE A 340 -21.96 -4.57 4.70
N LEU A 341 -21.80 -5.89 4.63
CA LEU A 341 -20.83 -6.64 5.44
C LEU A 341 -19.38 -6.49 4.96
N TYR A 342 -19.14 -6.50 3.64
CA TYR A 342 -17.77 -6.32 3.10
C TYR A 342 -17.16 -4.97 3.52
N PHE A 343 -18.00 -3.99 3.81
CA PHE A 343 -17.59 -2.67 4.24
C PHE A 343 -17.02 -2.65 5.66
N TRP A 344 -17.66 -3.36 6.59
CA TRP A 344 -17.20 -3.48 7.98
C TRP A 344 -15.94 -4.34 8.11
N ASN A 345 -15.65 -5.19 7.12
CA ASN A 345 -14.47 -6.05 7.09
C ASN A 345 -13.16 -5.30 6.86
N PHE A 346 -13.19 -4.09 6.31
CA PHE A 346 -11.98 -3.30 6.02
C PHE A 346 -11.62 -2.29 7.11
N MET A 347 -12.55 -1.95 8.01
CA MET A 347 -12.28 -1.07 9.15
C MET A 347 -11.22 -1.65 10.11
N PRO A 348 -11.21 -2.98 10.38
CA PRO A 348 -10.14 -3.61 11.14
C PRO A 348 -8.78 -3.64 10.43
N CYS A 349 -8.76 -3.57 9.10
CA CYS A 349 -7.50 -3.44 8.36
C CYS A 349 -6.78 -2.14 8.71
N GLY A 350 -7.51 -1.03 8.81
CA GLY A 350 -6.95 0.25 9.26
C GLY A 350 -6.47 0.28 10.72
N LEU A 351 -7.06 -0.56 11.57
CA LEU A 351 -6.68 -0.68 12.98
C LEU A 351 -5.38 -1.47 13.18
N ALA A 352 -4.95 -2.25 12.18
CA ALA A 352 -3.79 -3.13 12.21
C ALA A 352 -2.65 -2.72 11.24
N VAL A 353 -2.85 -1.71 10.39
CA VAL A 353 -1.83 -1.16 9.45
C VAL A 353 -1.00 -0.03 10.10
N LEU A 354 -0.92 0.01 11.44
CA LEU A 354 -0.05 0.93 12.18
C LEU A 354 1.32 0.34 12.48
#